data_AF-A0A2T6L6S5-F1
#
_entry.id   AF-A0A2T6L6S5-F1
#
_cell.length_a   1.000
_cell.length_b   1.000
_cell.length_c   1.000
_cell.angle_alpha   90.00
_cell.angle_beta   90.00
_cell.angle_gamma   90.00
#
_symmetry.space_group_name_H-M   'P 1'
#
loop_
_entity.id
_entity.type
_entity.pdbx_description
1 polymer ?
#
loop_
_entity_poly.entity_id
_entity_poly.type
_entity_poly.pdbx_seq_one_letter_code
_entity_poly.pdbx_strand_id
1 'polypeptide(L)'
;MSPRPRRGKRASERRRKRWTIGIVAAAMTMVVAVGSAYALDVFEPEATDPPSAVAGAQAAITESASLQTGLATDLDDARAVLESPDGKAAAKSARRALSTAIEDAERVVTSLESVTTSPSGTEAEATALLKASDALDDDVPAVTAALREATGAVVASGRQARLARAASGLEAARDGLKTALVDGEQVHAESAADAAGRDALRAALDDAGDLTAQADALLGRAADAQAAVGAQVDASPAATAQAGTAKAGAASEASADVLGDAGRLTKALIEATAGIEEAAAAVTAEAADDAAKAEADATDPGADDTGADPGDDTGTTDDTDTVPAATCPEPDQVWSAENGHLSWSELAEIPFAPGHYVRADVVGDLAELNAAYAAEFGVNLTVNSSYRTYEQQEALYDPSSDTAAPPGCSNHGTGLAIDIGGGVQTFGSAQYDWLKVNAEAYGWVHPPFAEPSGRNPEPWHWQSVQAPNSY
;
A
#
# COMPACT_ATOMS: atom_id res chain seq x y z
N MET A 1 18.07 37.83 36.78
CA MET A 1 17.89 39.12 36.07
C MET A 1 17.15 38.85 34.76
N SER A 2 15.87 39.21 34.68
CA SER A 2 15.16 39.30 33.39
C SER A 2 15.62 40.56 32.63
N PRO A 3 15.41 40.60 31.30
CA PRO A 3 14.43 41.57 30.83
C PRO A 3 13.46 41.04 29.76
N ARG A 4 12.29 41.68 29.78
CA ARG A 4 11.05 41.46 29.01
C ARG A 4 11.18 41.82 27.51
N PRO A 5 10.28 41.31 26.65
CA PRO A 5 10.16 41.71 25.25
C PRO A 5 9.42 43.06 25.09
N ARG A 6 9.86 43.88 24.13
CA ARG A 6 9.25 45.18 23.77
C ARG A 6 8.13 45.00 22.75
N ARG A 7 6.91 45.40 23.14
CA ARG A 7 5.77 45.72 22.27
C ARG A 7 6.09 46.94 21.39
N GLY A 8 5.82 46.85 20.10
CA GLY A 8 5.76 47.98 19.17
C GLY A 8 4.41 48.01 18.43
N LYS A 9 3.54 48.95 18.79
CA LYS A 9 2.41 49.41 17.96
C LYS A 9 2.95 50.37 16.90
N ARG A 10 2.44 50.32 15.67
CA ARG A 10 2.08 51.51 14.86
C ARG A 10 1.21 51.13 13.67
N ALA A 11 0.07 51.79 13.61
CA ALA A 11 -0.85 51.85 12.47
C ALA A 11 -0.29 52.77 11.38
N SER A 12 -0.64 52.48 10.12
CA SER A 12 -0.98 53.54 9.16
C SER A 12 -1.68 52.95 7.93
N GLU A 13 -2.86 53.50 7.65
CA GLU A 13 -3.65 53.41 6.43
C GLU A 13 -2.79 53.55 5.16
N ARG A 14 -3.19 52.88 4.06
CA ARG A 14 -3.01 53.44 2.70
C ARG A 14 -4.00 52.83 1.70
N ARG A 15 -4.97 53.69 1.40
CA ARG A 15 -5.85 53.85 0.23
C ARG A 15 -5.55 53.01 -1.02
N ARG A 16 -6.66 52.44 -1.54
CA ARG A 16 -6.86 51.95 -2.91
C ARG A 16 -6.38 52.96 -3.97
N LYS A 17 -5.67 52.47 -5.01
CA LYS A 17 -5.43 53.20 -6.25
C LYS A 17 -6.11 52.47 -7.41
N ARG A 18 -7.06 53.16 -8.05
CA ARG A 18 -7.55 52.86 -9.40
C ARG A 18 -6.47 53.27 -10.40
N TRP A 19 -6.23 52.44 -11.41
CA TRP A 19 -5.50 52.82 -12.62
C TRP A 19 -6.48 52.86 -13.79
N THR A 20 -6.61 54.04 -14.38
CA THR A 20 -7.06 54.30 -15.75
C THR A 20 -5.83 54.65 -16.57
N ILE A 21 -5.78 54.23 -17.85
CA ILE A 21 -5.03 54.74 -19.03
C ILE A 21 -5.13 53.59 -20.07
N GLY A 22 -5.38 53.76 -21.36
CA GLY A 22 -5.58 54.93 -22.24
C GLY A 22 -5.69 54.41 -23.68
N ILE A 23 -6.56 55.02 -24.48
CA ILE A 23 -6.75 54.70 -25.90
C ILE A 23 -5.68 55.45 -26.72
N VAL A 24 -4.94 54.73 -27.56
CA VAL A 24 -4.05 55.31 -28.57
C VAL A 24 -4.75 55.24 -29.92
N ALA A 25 -4.88 56.40 -30.56
CA ALA A 25 -5.28 56.56 -31.95
C ALA A 25 -4.04 56.55 -32.86
N ALA A 26 -4.13 55.89 -34.02
CA ALA A 26 -3.22 56.09 -35.14
C ALA A 26 -4.01 56.01 -36.45
N ALA A 27 -3.77 56.98 -37.33
CA ALA A 27 -4.41 57.18 -38.63
C ALA A 27 -3.38 57.29 -39.75
N MET A 28 -3.87 57.09 -41.00
CA MET A 28 -3.25 57.27 -42.33
C MET A 28 -2.32 56.14 -42.81
N THR A 29 -2.32 55.71 -44.08
CA THR A 29 -2.47 56.51 -45.33
C THR A 29 -3.05 55.72 -46.52
N MET A 30 -3.70 56.47 -47.41
CA MET A 30 -4.30 56.17 -48.72
C MET A 30 -3.28 55.80 -49.82
N VAL A 31 -3.65 54.90 -50.75
CA VAL A 31 -3.23 54.92 -52.16
C VAL A 31 -4.44 54.66 -53.04
N VAL A 32 -4.67 55.57 -54.00
CA VAL A 32 -5.70 55.51 -55.05
C VAL A 32 -5.04 55.09 -56.36
N ALA A 33 -5.66 54.16 -57.10
CA ALA A 33 -5.49 54.03 -58.54
C ALA A 33 -6.84 53.68 -59.19
N VAL A 34 -7.11 54.40 -60.28
CA VAL A 34 -8.37 54.59 -60.99
C VAL A 34 -8.61 53.48 -62.02
N GLY A 35 -9.87 53.04 -62.17
CA GLY A 35 -10.36 52.26 -63.31
C GLY A 35 -11.90 52.26 -63.33
N SER A 36 -12.48 52.96 -64.30
CA SER A 36 -13.92 53.31 -64.35
C SER A 36 -14.84 52.25 -64.96
N ALA A 37 -16.11 52.34 -64.54
CA ALA A 37 -17.38 52.05 -65.23
C ALA A 37 -17.86 50.59 -65.32
N TYR A 38 -18.86 50.22 -64.51
CA TYR A 38 -20.28 50.26 -64.87
C TYR A 38 -21.14 50.24 -63.59
N ALA A 39 -22.17 51.09 -63.55
CA ALA A 39 -23.13 51.17 -62.47
C ALA A 39 -24.26 50.16 -62.68
N LEU A 40 -24.51 49.32 -61.69
CA LEU A 40 -25.85 48.95 -61.22
C LEU A 40 -25.79 48.89 -59.70
N ASP A 41 -26.65 49.69 -59.09
CA ASP A 41 -26.80 49.93 -57.68
C ASP A 41 -27.36 48.71 -56.93
N VAL A 42 -27.15 48.73 -55.61
CA VAL A 42 -27.85 47.97 -54.55
C VAL A 42 -27.32 46.55 -54.25
N PHE A 43 -26.23 46.49 -53.48
CA PHE A 43 -26.24 45.98 -52.10
C PHE A 43 -24.84 46.21 -51.52
N GLU A 44 -24.67 47.28 -50.75
CA GLU A 44 -23.63 47.27 -49.71
C GLU A 44 -23.90 46.03 -48.85
N PRO A 45 -22.92 45.17 -48.54
CA PRO A 45 -23.09 44.24 -47.45
C PRO A 45 -23.23 45.11 -46.21
N GLU A 46 -24.49 45.27 -45.80
CA GLU A 46 -24.91 45.73 -44.51
C GLU A 46 -23.92 45.18 -43.48
N ALA A 47 -23.42 46.08 -42.63
CA ALA A 47 -22.62 45.72 -41.47
C ALA A 47 -23.24 44.44 -40.89
N THR A 48 -22.50 43.33 -40.91
CA THR A 48 -22.98 42.05 -40.40
C THR A 48 -23.58 42.36 -39.03
N ASP A 49 -24.90 42.25 -38.93
CA ASP A 49 -25.59 42.48 -37.67
C ASP A 49 -24.81 41.70 -36.60
N PRO A 50 -24.52 42.30 -35.43
CA PRO A 50 -23.90 41.55 -34.35
C PRO A 50 -24.70 40.26 -34.18
N PRO A 51 -24.02 39.10 -34.01
CA PRO A 51 -24.71 37.82 -33.94
C PRO A 51 -25.87 37.97 -32.98
N SER A 52 -27.08 37.61 -33.43
CA SER A 52 -28.27 37.73 -32.59
C SER A 52 -27.97 37.09 -31.24
N ALA A 53 -28.56 37.59 -30.15
CA ALA A 53 -28.31 37.05 -28.81
C ALA A 53 -28.45 35.50 -28.80
N VAL A 54 -29.34 34.97 -29.64
CA VAL A 54 -29.53 33.54 -29.90
C VAL A 54 -28.29 32.85 -30.48
N ALA A 55 -27.64 33.43 -31.50
CA ALA A 55 -26.40 32.88 -32.07
C ALA A 55 -25.23 32.94 -31.07
N GLY A 56 -25.14 34.02 -30.27
CA GLY A 56 -24.19 34.11 -29.17
C GLY A 56 -24.41 33.04 -28.10
N ALA A 57 -25.67 32.81 -27.72
CA ALA A 57 -26.04 31.77 -26.75
C ALA A 57 -25.70 30.35 -27.25
N GLN A 58 -25.86 30.07 -28.56
CA GLN A 58 -25.48 28.77 -29.14
C GLN A 58 -23.96 28.51 -29.09
N ALA A 59 -23.15 29.54 -29.31
CA ALA A 59 -21.69 29.44 -29.16
C ALA A 59 -21.29 29.17 -27.69
N ALA A 60 -21.88 29.92 -26.75
CA ALA A 60 -21.65 29.75 -25.31
C ALA A 60 -22.03 28.34 -24.81
N ILE A 61 -23.13 27.76 -25.32
CA ILE A 61 -23.51 26.37 -25.03
C ILE A 61 -22.42 25.37 -25.49
N THR A 62 -21.87 25.56 -26.69
CA THR A 62 -20.85 24.65 -27.24
C THR A 62 -19.54 24.73 -26.45
N GLU A 63 -19.11 25.94 -26.12
CA GLU A 63 -17.92 26.18 -25.30
C GLU A 63 -18.10 25.59 -23.89
N SER A 64 -19.23 25.87 -23.24
CA SER A 64 -19.58 25.33 -21.92
C SER A 64 -19.58 23.79 -21.90
N ALA A 65 -20.06 23.14 -22.96
CA ALA A 65 -20.03 21.67 -23.07
C ALA A 65 -18.60 21.11 -23.14
N SER A 66 -17.69 21.80 -23.83
CA SER A 66 -16.28 21.41 -23.90
C SER A 66 -15.57 21.56 -22.55
N LEU A 67 -15.82 22.68 -21.85
CA LEU A 67 -15.30 22.94 -20.51
C LEU A 67 -15.83 21.92 -19.49
N GLN A 68 -17.12 21.59 -19.59
CA GLN A 68 -17.75 20.57 -18.75
C GLN A 68 -17.06 19.21 -18.93
N THR A 69 -16.78 18.80 -20.17
CA THR A 69 -16.10 17.53 -20.47
C THR A 69 -14.68 17.51 -19.91
N GLY A 70 -13.94 18.60 -20.06
CA GLY A 70 -12.58 18.73 -19.52
C GLY A 70 -12.56 18.66 -17.99
N LEU A 71 -13.41 19.45 -17.33
CA LEU A 71 -13.51 19.46 -15.87
C LEU A 71 -14.02 18.13 -15.29
N ALA A 72 -14.92 17.44 -15.99
CA ALA A 72 -15.35 16.09 -15.62
C ALA A 72 -14.19 15.09 -15.67
N THR A 73 -13.32 15.19 -16.69
CA THR A 73 -12.12 14.36 -16.78
C THR A 73 -11.16 14.64 -15.61
N ASP A 74 -10.89 15.92 -15.32
CA ASP A 74 -10.03 16.28 -14.17
C ASP A 74 -10.62 15.82 -12.83
N LEU A 75 -11.96 15.83 -12.69
CA LEU A 75 -12.66 15.30 -11.52
C LEU A 75 -12.48 13.79 -11.35
N ASP A 76 -12.57 13.04 -12.45
CA ASP A 76 -12.37 11.60 -12.44
C ASP A 76 -10.91 11.24 -12.12
N ASP A 77 -9.94 11.98 -12.69
CA ASP A 77 -8.52 11.85 -12.35
C ASP A 77 -8.26 12.17 -10.86
N ALA A 78 -8.86 13.24 -10.33
CA ALA A 78 -8.73 13.63 -8.93
C ALA A 78 -9.28 12.55 -7.98
N ARG A 79 -10.43 11.95 -8.31
CA ARG A 79 -11.01 10.83 -7.55
C ARG A 79 -10.14 9.58 -7.64
N ALA A 80 -9.63 9.26 -8.83
CA ALA A 80 -8.70 8.14 -9.02
C ALA A 80 -7.41 8.33 -8.19
N VAL A 81 -6.90 9.56 -8.13
CA VAL A 81 -5.74 9.91 -7.29
C VAL A 81 -6.03 9.68 -5.81
N LEU A 82 -7.21 10.01 -5.29
CA LEU A 82 -7.57 9.74 -3.88
C LEU A 82 -7.55 8.25 -3.53
N GLU A 83 -7.93 7.39 -4.49
CA GLU A 83 -7.96 5.93 -4.32
C GLU A 83 -6.62 5.25 -4.63
N SER A 84 -5.71 5.95 -5.31
CA SER A 84 -4.36 5.44 -5.59
C SER A 84 -3.57 5.17 -4.30
N PRO A 85 -2.51 4.33 -4.35
CA PRO A 85 -1.62 4.11 -3.20
C PRO A 85 -1.02 5.41 -2.65
N ASP A 86 -0.71 6.38 -3.52
CA ASP A 86 -0.24 7.70 -3.11
C ASP A 86 -1.39 8.46 -2.39
N GLY A 87 -2.60 8.46 -2.95
CA GLY A 87 -3.78 9.08 -2.31
C GLY A 87 -4.10 8.54 -0.93
N LYS A 88 -4.04 7.21 -0.76
CA LYS A 88 -4.27 6.54 0.53
C LYS A 88 -3.19 6.88 1.57
N ALA A 89 -1.95 7.07 1.12
CA ALA A 89 -0.81 7.43 1.97
C ALA A 89 -0.68 8.94 2.25
N ALA A 90 -1.37 9.79 1.49
CA ALA A 90 -1.23 11.24 1.57
C ALA A 90 -1.70 11.83 2.90
N ALA A 91 -1.12 12.98 3.27
CA ALA A 91 -1.50 13.69 4.48
C ALA A 91 -2.99 14.05 4.48
N LYS A 92 -3.62 13.92 5.65
CA LYS A 92 -5.05 14.22 5.83
C LYS A 92 -5.43 15.64 5.39
N SER A 93 -4.52 16.61 5.54
CA SER A 93 -4.71 17.99 5.06
C SER A 93 -4.77 18.07 3.53
N ALA A 94 -3.87 17.38 2.82
CA ALA A 94 -3.87 17.35 1.36
C ALA A 94 -5.12 16.66 0.81
N ARG A 95 -5.51 15.51 1.39
CA ARG A 95 -6.76 14.81 1.01
C ARG A 95 -8.01 15.67 1.25
N ARG A 96 -8.05 16.43 2.35
CA ARG A 96 -9.15 17.37 2.62
C ARG A 96 -9.18 18.51 1.60
N ALA A 97 -8.03 19.08 1.26
CA ALA A 97 -7.95 20.13 0.25
C ALA A 97 -8.44 19.64 -1.12
N LEU A 98 -8.08 18.42 -1.51
CA LEU A 98 -8.58 17.80 -2.74
C LEU A 98 -10.08 17.52 -2.70
N SER A 99 -10.60 17.01 -1.57
CA SER A 99 -12.05 16.84 -1.38
C SER A 99 -12.82 18.15 -1.55
N THR A 100 -12.32 19.25 -0.97
CA THR A 100 -12.93 20.58 -1.14
C THR A 100 -12.83 21.06 -2.59
N ALA A 101 -11.69 20.86 -3.26
CA ALA A 101 -11.54 21.23 -4.67
C ALA A 101 -12.48 20.42 -5.60
N ILE A 102 -12.72 19.14 -5.28
CA ILE A 102 -13.71 18.29 -5.96
C ILE A 102 -15.12 18.85 -5.75
N GLU A 103 -15.52 19.16 -4.52
CA GLU A 103 -16.83 19.76 -4.22
C GLU A 103 -17.03 21.09 -4.94
N ASP A 104 -15.98 21.92 -5.04
CA ASP A 104 -16.01 23.19 -5.74
C ASP A 104 -16.15 22.98 -7.26
N ALA A 105 -15.43 22.01 -7.83
CA ALA A 105 -15.53 21.60 -9.24
C ALA A 105 -16.89 21.01 -9.60
N GLU A 106 -17.49 20.19 -8.74
CA GLU A 106 -18.84 19.64 -8.94
C GLU A 106 -19.92 20.74 -9.01
N ARG A 107 -19.78 21.79 -8.18
CA ARG A 107 -20.70 22.96 -8.25
C ARG A 107 -20.57 23.71 -9.58
N VAL A 108 -19.35 23.85 -10.11
CA VAL A 108 -19.11 24.47 -11.42
C VAL A 108 -19.63 23.58 -12.55
N VAL A 109 -19.43 22.26 -12.49
CA VAL A 109 -20.03 21.30 -13.46
C VAL A 109 -21.55 21.42 -13.48
N THR A 110 -22.19 21.45 -12.32
CA THR A 110 -23.66 21.64 -12.21
C THR A 110 -24.11 22.97 -12.83
N SER A 111 -23.30 24.02 -12.68
CA SER A 111 -23.59 25.34 -13.27
C SER A 111 -23.44 25.30 -14.80
N LEU A 112 -22.42 24.62 -15.33
CA LEU A 112 -22.23 24.38 -16.76
C LEU A 112 -23.38 23.56 -17.36
N GLU A 113 -23.87 22.54 -16.65
CA GLU A 113 -25.04 21.74 -17.06
C GLU A 113 -26.31 22.60 -17.21
N SER A 114 -26.50 23.58 -16.32
CA SER A 114 -27.64 24.50 -16.43
C SER A 114 -27.57 25.38 -17.67
N VAL A 115 -26.36 25.75 -18.11
CA VAL A 115 -26.13 26.53 -19.34
C VAL A 115 -26.35 25.66 -20.57
N THR A 116 -25.84 24.42 -20.57
CA THR A 116 -25.92 23.52 -21.75
C THR A 116 -27.32 22.95 -22.00
N THR A 117 -28.17 22.89 -20.98
CA THR A 117 -29.55 22.35 -21.07
C THR A 117 -30.64 23.42 -21.26
N SER A 118 -30.29 24.71 -21.21
CA SER A 118 -31.25 25.82 -21.30
C SER A 118 -31.85 25.98 -22.71
N PRO A 119 -33.18 26.14 -22.85
CA PRO A 119 -33.80 26.41 -24.14
C PRO A 119 -33.46 27.83 -24.62
N SER A 120 -32.76 27.96 -25.75
CA SER A 120 -32.46 29.25 -26.38
C SER A 120 -33.52 29.58 -27.45
N GLY A 121 -34.76 29.83 -27.01
CA GLY A 121 -35.89 30.11 -27.91
C GLY A 121 -36.19 31.60 -28.06
N THR A 122 -35.94 32.39 -27.02
CA THR A 122 -36.26 33.82 -26.95
C THR A 122 -35.04 34.69 -26.65
N GLU A 123 -35.11 35.96 -27.02
CA GLU A 123 -34.02 36.94 -26.80
C GLU A 123 -33.73 37.16 -25.29
N ALA A 124 -34.77 37.09 -24.45
CA ALA A 124 -34.62 37.19 -23.00
C ALA A 124 -33.90 35.97 -22.39
N GLU A 125 -34.24 34.76 -22.87
CA GLU A 125 -33.54 33.52 -22.47
C GLU A 125 -32.08 33.53 -22.90
N ALA A 126 -31.81 33.95 -24.14
CA ALA A 126 -30.45 34.06 -24.66
C ALA A 126 -29.59 35.06 -23.88
N THR A 127 -30.17 36.20 -23.48
CA THR A 127 -29.48 37.20 -22.65
C THR A 127 -29.17 36.68 -21.25
N ALA A 128 -30.10 35.92 -20.64
CA ALA A 128 -29.89 35.30 -19.34
C ALA A 128 -28.78 34.22 -19.39
N LEU A 129 -28.73 33.44 -20.46
CA LEU A 129 -27.72 32.41 -20.69
C LEU A 129 -26.32 33.01 -20.84
N LEU A 130 -26.18 34.05 -21.66
CA LEU A 130 -24.89 34.74 -21.85
C LEU A 130 -24.36 35.31 -20.51
N LYS A 131 -25.22 35.88 -19.68
CA LYS A 131 -24.83 36.36 -18.35
C LYS A 131 -24.39 35.23 -17.41
N ALA A 132 -25.00 34.05 -17.52
CA ALA A 132 -24.58 32.88 -16.75
C ALA A 132 -23.24 32.32 -17.26
N SER A 133 -23.02 32.31 -18.58
CA SER A 133 -21.75 31.93 -19.20
C SER A 133 -20.61 32.87 -18.80
N ASP A 134 -20.82 34.19 -18.88
CA ASP A 134 -19.82 35.20 -18.47
C ASP A 134 -19.39 35.05 -17.01
N ALA A 135 -20.29 34.57 -16.13
CA ALA A 135 -19.96 34.31 -14.74
C ALA A 135 -19.04 33.09 -14.57
N LEU A 136 -19.06 32.14 -15.52
CA LEU A 136 -18.27 30.90 -15.49
C LEU A 136 -16.88 31.04 -16.12
N ASP A 137 -16.65 32.07 -16.94
CA ASP A 137 -15.36 32.34 -17.61
C ASP A 137 -14.19 32.45 -16.62
N ASP A 138 -14.43 33.06 -15.44
CA ASP A 138 -13.42 33.18 -14.39
C ASP A 138 -13.40 31.95 -13.44
N ASP A 139 -14.58 31.35 -13.19
CA ASP A 139 -14.74 30.26 -12.23
C ASP A 139 -14.15 28.94 -12.73
N VAL A 140 -14.36 28.58 -14.01
CA VAL A 140 -13.88 27.31 -14.57
C VAL A 140 -12.35 27.20 -14.53
N PRO A 141 -11.56 28.17 -15.01
CA PRO A 141 -10.09 28.10 -14.94
C PRO A 141 -9.58 28.09 -13.50
N ALA A 142 -10.21 28.87 -12.61
CA ALA A 142 -9.79 28.96 -11.20
C ALA A 142 -9.99 27.62 -10.48
N VAL A 143 -11.15 27.00 -10.64
CA VAL A 143 -11.48 25.72 -10.01
C VAL A 143 -10.70 24.56 -10.64
N THR A 144 -10.50 24.58 -11.96
CA THR A 144 -9.64 23.60 -12.64
C THR A 144 -8.20 23.67 -12.13
N ALA A 145 -7.66 24.88 -11.96
CA ALA A 145 -6.30 25.07 -11.42
C ALA A 145 -6.20 24.58 -9.97
N ALA A 146 -7.18 24.93 -9.12
CA ALA A 146 -7.24 24.49 -7.73
C ALA A 146 -7.34 22.95 -7.62
N LEU A 147 -8.16 22.31 -8.47
CA LEU A 147 -8.31 20.86 -8.53
C LEU A 147 -7.00 20.17 -8.90
N ARG A 148 -6.31 20.64 -9.94
CA ARG A 148 -5.01 20.09 -10.36
C ARG A 148 -3.91 20.32 -9.33
N GLU A 149 -3.86 21.49 -8.70
CA GLU A 149 -2.91 21.79 -7.62
C GLU A 149 -3.13 20.84 -6.42
N ALA A 150 -4.39 20.69 -5.98
CA ALA A 150 -4.72 19.80 -4.88
C ALA A 150 -4.45 18.32 -5.24
N THR A 151 -4.68 17.93 -6.49
CA THR A 151 -4.35 16.59 -7.01
C THR A 151 -2.85 16.34 -6.95
N GLY A 152 -2.04 17.27 -7.45
CA GLY A 152 -0.58 17.20 -7.38
C GLY A 152 -0.05 17.14 -5.94
N ALA A 153 -0.64 17.92 -5.03
CA ALA A 153 -0.28 17.92 -3.61
C ALA A 153 -0.57 16.56 -2.94
N VAL A 154 -1.68 15.90 -3.28
CA VAL A 154 -2.01 14.55 -2.79
C VAL A 154 -1.00 13.52 -3.30
N VAL A 155 -0.71 13.51 -4.61
CA VAL A 155 0.28 12.59 -5.20
C VAL A 155 1.64 12.76 -4.53
N ALA A 156 2.14 13.99 -4.43
CA ALA A 156 3.45 14.26 -3.87
C ALA A 156 3.54 13.93 -2.37
N SER A 157 2.53 14.33 -1.58
CA SER A 157 2.48 13.99 -0.15
C SER A 157 2.40 12.48 0.09
N GLY A 158 1.60 11.78 -0.72
CA GLY A 158 1.44 10.33 -0.65
C GLY A 158 2.72 9.58 -0.97
N ARG A 159 3.36 9.96 -2.07
CA ARG A 159 4.63 9.40 -2.53
C ARG A 159 5.74 9.62 -1.50
N GLN A 160 5.82 10.81 -0.91
CA GLN A 160 6.78 11.10 0.14
C GLN A 160 6.60 10.17 1.35
N ALA A 161 5.35 9.94 1.79
CA ALA A 161 5.04 9.05 2.90
C ALA A 161 5.36 7.58 2.60
N ARG A 162 5.12 7.12 1.36
CA ARG A 162 5.47 5.76 0.94
C ARG A 162 6.97 5.55 0.87
N LEU A 163 7.72 6.48 0.27
CA LEU A 163 9.18 6.42 0.21
C LEU A 163 9.80 6.42 1.61
N ALA A 164 9.26 7.22 2.53
CA ALA A 164 9.72 7.24 3.92
C ALA A 164 9.50 5.89 4.62
N ARG A 165 8.30 5.29 4.49
CA ARG A 165 8.02 3.97 5.08
C ARG A 165 8.90 2.88 4.49
N ALA A 166 9.10 2.88 3.17
CA ALA A 166 9.96 1.92 2.49
C ALA A 166 11.43 2.04 2.96
N ALA A 167 11.95 3.27 3.07
CA ALA A 167 13.29 3.52 3.59
C ALA A 167 13.44 3.03 5.04
N SER A 168 12.49 3.36 5.92
CA SER A 168 12.54 2.91 7.32
C SER A 168 12.46 1.38 7.47
N GLY A 169 11.62 0.71 6.67
CA GLY A 169 11.55 -0.75 6.67
C GLY A 169 12.85 -1.41 6.20
N LEU A 170 13.47 -0.84 5.15
CA LEU A 170 14.75 -1.29 4.62
C LEU A 170 15.90 -1.05 5.63
N GLU A 171 15.91 0.10 6.32
CA GLU A 171 16.87 0.38 7.41
C GLU A 171 16.74 -0.64 8.53
N ALA A 172 15.52 -0.91 9.00
CA ALA A 172 15.29 -1.86 10.09
C ALA A 172 15.75 -3.29 9.71
N ALA A 173 15.42 -3.76 8.51
CA ALA A 173 15.86 -5.07 8.04
C ALA A 173 17.38 -5.16 7.86
N ARG A 174 18.02 -4.09 7.35
CA ARG A 174 19.48 -4.02 7.23
C ARG A 174 20.15 -4.05 8.60
N ASP A 175 19.63 -3.33 9.58
CA ASP A 175 20.20 -3.26 10.92
C ASP A 175 20.01 -4.59 11.68
N GLY A 176 18.89 -5.28 11.45
CA GLY A 176 18.67 -6.67 11.87
C GLY A 176 19.74 -7.60 11.30
N LEU A 177 19.95 -7.58 9.97
CA LEU A 177 20.97 -8.39 9.32
C LEU A 177 22.39 -8.08 9.83
N LYS A 178 22.72 -6.80 10.06
CA LYS A 178 24.01 -6.40 10.65
C LYS A 178 24.20 -6.96 12.06
N THR A 179 23.13 -7.08 12.83
CA THR A 179 23.18 -7.71 14.16
C THR A 179 23.44 -9.21 14.03
N ALA A 180 22.66 -9.90 13.20
CA ALA A 180 22.84 -11.33 12.95
C ALA A 180 24.23 -11.65 12.38
N LEU A 181 24.80 -10.80 11.52
CA LEU A 181 26.18 -10.93 11.04
C LEU A 181 27.20 -10.95 12.18
N VAL A 182 27.08 -10.01 13.14
CA VAL A 182 28.00 -9.95 14.29
C VAL A 182 27.84 -11.17 15.18
N ASP A 183 26.60 -11.57 15.48
CA ASP A 183 26.31 -12.72 16.34
C ASP A 183 26.77 -14.02 15.69
N GLY A 184 26.53 -14.19 14.38
CA GLY A 184 26.97 -15.34 13.60
C GLY A 184 28.50 -15.41 13.44
N GLU A 185 29.19 -14.27 13.26
CA GLU A 185 30.66 -14.21 13.27
C GLU A 185 31.23 -14.66 14.62
N GLN A 186 30.59 -14.28 15.73
CA GLN A 186 30.97 -14.72 17.06
C GLN A 186 30.79 -16.23 17.23
N VAL A 187 29.64 -16.77 16.85
CA VAL A 187 29.36 -18.22 16.89
C VAL A 187 30.38 -19.00 16.04
N HIS A 188 30.66 -18.52 14.83
CA HIS A 188 31.65 -19.15 13.95
C HIS A 188 33.06 -19.15 14.57
N ALA A 189 33.46 -18.07 15.25
CA ALA A 189 34.77 -17.95 15.87
C ALA A 189 34.94 -18.81 17.14
N GLU A 190 33.87 -18.98 17.92
CA GLU A 190 33.89 -19.71 19.20
C GLU A 190 33.64 -21.22 19.01
N SER A 191 33.01 -21.63 17.91
CA SER A 191 32.58 -23.02 17.72
C SER A 191 33.72 -24.02 17.48
N ALA A 192 33.65 -25.12 18.24
CA ALA A 192 34.48 -26.31 18.06
C ALA A 192 33.86 -27.35 17.09
N ALA A 193 32.71 -27.07 16.48
CA ALA A 193 32.01 -27.94 15.53
C ALA A 193 32.88 -28.37 14.34
N ASP A 194 32.41 -29.32 13.54
CA ASP A 194 33.12 -29.82 12.38
C ASP A 194 33.25 -28.77 11.26
N ALA A 195 33.97 -29.12 10.19
CA ALA A 195 34.20 -28.20 9.08
C ALA A 195 32.92 -27.91 8.27
N ALA A 196 32.00 -28.86 8.17
CA ALA A 196 30.80 -28.73 7.35
C ALA A 196 29.78 -27.76 7.97
N GLY A 197 29.56 -27.83 9.29
CA GLY A 197 28.69 -26.89 10.00
C GLY A 197 29.23 -25.45 9.92
N ARG A 198 30.54 -25.28 10.13
CA ARG A 198 31.19 -23.97 10.02
C ARG A 198 31.20 -23.41 8.60
N ASP A 199 31.37 -24.25 7.58
CA ASP A 199 31.35 -23.82 6.17
C ASP A 199 29.96 -23.30 5.75
N ALA A 200 28.88 -23.91 6.26
CA ALA A 200 27.52 -23.45 6.00
C ALA A 200 27.23 -22.08 6.63
N LEU A 201 27.58 -21.88 7.91
CA LEU A 201 27.49 -20.58 8.57
C LEU A 201 28.36 -19.52 7.88
N ARG A 202 29.57 -19.90 7.46
CA ARG A 202 30.48 -19.00 6.73
C ARG A 202 29.88 -18.51 5.41
N ALA A 203 29.24 -19.38 4.65
CA ALA A 203 28.56 -19.03 3.40
C ALA A 203 27.39 -18.07 3.64
N ALA A 204 26.56 -18.34 4.66
CA ALA A 204 25.45 -17.45 5.04
C ALA A 204 25.93 -16.03 5.42
N LEU A 205 27.05 -15.93 6.14
CA LEU A 205 27.67 -14.65 6.50
C LEU A 205 28.20 -13.88 5.27
N ASP A 206 28.76 -14.58 4.27
CA ASP A 206 29.24 -13.94 3.03
C ASP A 206 28.09 -13.36 2.20
N ASP A 207 27.02 -14.14 2.00
CA ASP A 207 25.85 -13.71 1.23
C ASP A 207 25.15 -12.50 1.89
N ALA A 208 25.13 -12.46 3.22
CA ALA A 208 24.59 -11.34 3.99
C ALA A 208 25.42 -10.04 3.86
N GLY A 209 26.75 -10.15 3.73
CA GLY A 209 27.62 -8.99 3.51
C GLY A 209 27.23 -8.21 2.25
N ASP A 210 27.01 -8.91 1.13
CA ASP A 210 26.61 -8.30 -0.14
C ASP A 210 25.21 -7.66 -0.10
N LEU A 211 24.29 -8.23 0.67
CA LEU A 211 22.94 -7.68 0.84
C LEU A 211 22.95 -6.37 1.64
N THR A 212 23.80 -6.24 2.67
CA THR A 212 23.91 -4.98 3.42
C THR A 212 24.43 -3.83 2.56
N ALA A 213 25.37 -4.09 1.66
CA ALA A 213 25.90 -3.08 0.73
C ALA A 213 24.85 -2.63 -0.30
N GLN A 214 24.03 -3.57 -0.81
CA GLN A 214 22.90 -3.27 -1.68
C GLN A 214 21.86 -2.40 -0.97
N ALA A 215 21.61 -2.66 0.33
CA ALA A 215 20.67 -1.89 1.14
C ALA A 215 21.14 -0.44 1.32
N ASP A 216 22.42 -0.24 1.62
CA ASP A 216 23.01 1.09 1.78
C ASP A 216 22.94 1.91 0.47
N ALA A 217 23.18 1.27 -0.69
CA ALA A 217 23.06 1.92 -2.00
C ALA A 217 21.61 2.33 -2.32
N LEU A 218 20.64 1.46 -1.99
CA LEU A 218 19.23 1.72 -2.24
C LEU A 218 18.66 2.80 -1.32
N LEU A 219 19.11 2.86 -0.07
CA LEU A 219 18.76 3.95 0.85
C LEU A 219 19.23 5.32 0.33
N GLY A 220 20.40 5.37 -0.33
CA GLY A 220 20.85 6.56 -1.04
C GLY A 220 19.89 6.97 -2.16
N ARG A 221 19.48 6.03 -3.01
CA ARG A 221 18.49 6.27 -4.08
C ARG A 221 17.14 6.70 -3.52
N ALA A 222 16.72 6.15 -2.37
CA ALA A 222 15.48 6.54 -1.72
C ALA A 222 15.52 7.99 -1.21
N ALA A 223 16.65 8.42 -0.64
CA ALA A 223 16.85 9.81 -0.24
C ALA A 223 16.81 10.77 -1.45
N ASP A 224 17.43 10.40 -2.57
CA ASP A 224 17.40 11.19 -3.81
C ASP A 224 15.97 11.30 -4.37
N ALA A 225 15.21 10.20 -4.36
CA ALA A 225 13.81 10.19 -4.78
C ALA A 225 12.93 11.08 -3.87
N GLN A 226 13.13 11.02 -2.56
CA GLN A 226 12.43 11.89 -1.61
C GLN A 226 12.77 13.38 -1.83
N ALA A 227 14.02 13.70 -2.13
CA ALA A 227 14.43 15.06 -2.45
C ALA A 227 13.80 15.55 -3.77
N ALA A 228 13.72 14.68 -4.78
CA ALA A 228 13.10 15.00 -6.07
C ALA A 228 11.58 15.27 -5.93
N VAL A 229 10.88 14.45 -5.12
CA VAL A 229 9.45 14.66 -4.82
C VAL A 229 9.23 15.94 -4.02
N GLY A 230 10.07 16.21 -3.01
CA GLY A 230 10.02 17.47 -2.26
C GLY A 230 10.20 18.70 -3.16
N ALA A 231 11.15 18.66 -4.08
CA ALA A 231 11.40 19.75 -5.03
C ALA A 231 10.23 20.00 -6.01
N GLN A 232 9.39 18.99 -6.28
CA GLN A 232 8.18 19.15 -7.09
C GLN A 232 7.06 19.89 -6.34
N VAL A 233 6.97 19.72 -5.01
CA VAL A 233 6.00 20.41 -4.16
C VAL A 233 6.34 21.90 -4.01
N ASP A 234 7.63 22.22 -3.96
CA ASP A 234 8.11 23.60 -3.81
C ASP A 234 8.11 24.40 -5.15
N ALA A 235 7.87 23.73 -6.29
CA ALA A 235 7.82 24.37 -7.59
C ALA A 235 6.46 25.05 -7.85
N SER A 236 6.49 26.34 -8.20
CA SER A 236 5.27 27.10 -8.56
C SER A 236 4.57 26.50 -9.79
N PRO A 237 3.22 26.57 -9.90
CA PRO A 237 2.45 26.07 -11.06
C PRO A 237 2.96 26.55 -12.43
N ALA A 238 3.51 27.76 -12.49
CA ALA A 238 4.10 28.32 -13.72
C ALA A 238 5.43 27.63 -14.11
N ALA A 239 6.19 27.14 -13.13
CA ALA A 239 7.44 26.40 -13.34
C ALA A 239 7.18 24.94 -13.76
N THR A 240 6.12 24.31 -13.25
CA THR A 240 5.68 22.95 -13.64
C THR A 240 5.15 22.89 -15.07
N ALA A 241 4.46 23.95 -15.54
CA ALA A 241 4.05 24.08 -16.94
C ALA A 241 5.24 24.19 -17.91
N GLN A 242 6.37 24.77 -17.47
CA GLN A 242 7.59 24.90 -18.27
C GLN A 242 8.58 23.73 -18.10
N ALA A 243 8.53 22.98 -17.00
CA ALA A 243 9.44 21.87 -16.72
C ALA A 243 9.14 20.58 -17.53
N GLY A 244 8.02 20.53 -18.25
CA GLY A 244 7.65 19.45 -19.15
C GLY A 244 7.18 18.18 -18.42
N THR A 245 6.09 17.60 -18.91
CA THR A 245 5.49 16.34 -18.43
C THR A 245 6.52 15.19 -18.34
N ALA A 246 7.57 15.21 -19.17
CA ALA A 246 8.64 14.22 -19.16
C ALA A 246 9.48 14.21 -17.86
N LYS A 247 9.77 15.38 -17.26
CA LYS A 247 10.57 15.45 -16.03
C LYS A 247 9.77 15.02 -14.80
N ALA A 248 8.47 15.31 -14.80
CA ALA A 248 7.53 14.80 -13.81
C ALA A 248 7.33 13.28 -13.93
N GLY A 249 7.25 12.77 -15.17
CA GLY A 249 7.21 11.33 -15.46
C GLY A 249 8.46 10.59 -14.96
N ALA A 250 9.66 11.09 -15.25
CA ALA A 250 10.90 10.45 -14.83
C ALA A 250 11.07 10.41 -13.29
N ALA A 251 10.69 11.46 -12.57
CA ALA A 251 10.69 11.45 -11.11
C ALA A 251 9.64 10.47 -10.55
N SER A 252 8.52 10.30 -11.25
CA SER A 252 7.49 9.34 -10.90
C SER A 252 7.97 7.89 -11.08
N GLU A 253 8.62 7.60 -12.21
CA GLU A 253 9.22 6.30 -12.52
C GLU A 253 10.32 5.94 -11.53
N ALA A 254 11.28 6.85 -11.28
CA ALA A 254 12.36 6.63 -10.32
C ALA A 254 11.84 6.32 -8.90
N SER A 255 10.77 6.98 -8.47
CA SER A 255 10.15 6.70 -7.17
C SER A 255 9.44 5.34 -7.15
N ALA A 256 8.81 4.92 -8.25
CA ALA A 256 8.17 3.62 -8.35
C ALA A 256 9.20 2.49 -8.31
N ASP A 257 10.32 2.65 -9.02
CA ASP A 257 11.45 1.72 -9.00
C ASP A 257 12.02 1.57 -7.59
N VAL A 258 12.28 2.69 -6.90
CA VAL A 258 12.77 2.67 -5.51
C VAL A 258 11.81 1.93 -4.58
N LEU A 259 10.50 2.18 -4.68
CA LEU A 259 9.50 1.50 -3.84
C LEU A 259 9.47 -0.01 -4.10
N GLY A 260 9.57 -0.44 -5.36
CA GLY A 260 9.64 -1.84 -5.73
C GLY A 260 10.93 -2.51 -5.28
N ASP A 261 12.07 -1.86 -5.51
CA ASP A 261 13.40 -2.34 -5.11
C ASP A 261 13.47 -2.49 -3.57
N ALA A 262 12.94 -1.53 -2.82
CA ALA A 262 12.99 -1.53 -1.36
C ALA A 262 12.19 -2.70 -0.78
N GLY A 263 10.99 -2.97 -1.30
CA GLY A 263 10.20 -4.13 -0.85
C GLY A 263 10.92 -5.47 -1.08
N ARG A 264 11.53 -5.66 -2.26
CA ARG A 264 12.26 -6.90 -2.58
C ARG A 264 13.50 -7.08 -1.70
N LEU A 265 14.26 -6.00 -1.49
CA LEU A 265 15.49 -6.07 -0.71
C LEU A 265 15.21 -6.23 0.79
N THR A 266 14.17 -5.58 1.34
CA THR A 266 13.73 -5.81 2.72
C THR A 266 13.41 -7.28 2.97
N LYS A 267 12.70 -7.95 2.05
CA LYS A 267 12.41 -9.39 2.15
C LYS A 267 13.71 -10.22 2.17
N ALA A 268 14.61 -9.98 1.21
CA ALA A 268 15.89 -10.70 1.13
C ALA A 268 16.76 -10.53 2.39
N LEU A 269 16.77 -9.34 3.00
CA LEU A 269 17.48 -9.08 4.25
C LEU A 269 16.90 -9.87 5.43
N ILE A 270 15.57 -9.99 5.51
CA ILE A 270 14.88 -10.77 6.55
C ILE A 270 15.18 -12.27 6.38
N GLU A 271 15.11 -12.78 5.16
CA GLU A 271 15.47 -14.17 4.83
C GLU A 271 16.93 -14.48 5.18
N ALA A 272 17.85 -13.58 4.83
CA ALA A 272 19.27 -13.73 5.18
C ALA A 272 19.52 -13.68 6.69
N THR A 273 18.73 -12.87 7.42
CA THR A 273 18.80 -12.81 8.89
C THR A 273 18.42 -14.16 9.50
N ALA A 274 17.27 -14.71 9.08
CA ALA A 274 16.80 -16.02 9.53
C ALA A 274 17.80 -17.15 9.17
N GLY A 275 18.38 -17.10 7.96
CA GLY A 275 19.38 -18.09 7.53
C GLY A 275 20.67 -18.06 8.36
N ILE A 276 21.13 -16.88 8.79
CA ILE A 276 22.28 -16.78 9.72
C ILE A 276 21.90 -17.34 11.09
N GLU A 277 20.74 -16.98 11.63
CA GLU A 277 20.28 -17.47 12.94
C GLU A 277 20.14 -19.00 12.95
N GLU A 278 19.58 -19.59 11.90
CA GLU A 278 19.47 -21.04 11.72
C GLU A 278 20.84 -21.71 11.62
N ALA A 279 21.73 -21.20 10.76
CA ALA A 279 23.07 -21.76 10.60
C ALA A 279 23.90 -21.65 11.90
N ALA A 280 23.75 -20.54 12.64
CA ALA A 280 24.40 -20.35 13.93
C ALA A 280 23.87 -21.31 15.01
N ALA A 281 22.55 -21.55 15.04
CA ALA A 281 21.94 -22.51 15.94
C ALA A 281 22.42 -23.94 15.64
N ALA A 282 22.50 -24.33 14.36
CA ALA A 282 22.99 -25.64 13.95
C ALA A 282 24.44 -25.87 14.40
N VAL A 283 25.32 -24.89 14.17
CA VAL A 283 26.73 -24.94 14.61
C VAL A 283 26.85 -25.05 16.14
N THR A 284 25.96 -24.40 16.88
CA THR A 284 25.94 -24.45 18.35
C THR A 284 25.48 -25.81 18.86
N ALA A 285 24.44 -26.39 18.26
CA ALA A 285 23.92 -27.72 18.61
C ALA A 285 24.96 -28.82 18.34
N GLU A 286 25.62 -28.77 17.17
CA GLU A 286 26.66 -29.74 16.81
C GLU A 286 27.84 -29.70 17.79
N ALA A 287 28.30 -28.51 18.16
CA ALA A 287 29.37 -28.35 19.14
C ALA A 287 28.99 -28.90 20.54
N ALA A 288 27.71 -28.82 20.92
CA ALA A 288 27.21 -29.38 22.18
C ALA A 288 27.16 -30.91 22.15
N ASP A 289 26.71 -31.51 21.05
CA ASP A 289 26.68 -32.97 20.86
C ASP A 289 28.09 -33.57 20.88
N ASP A 290 29.05 -32.93 20.22
CA ASP A 290 30.45 -33.37 20.23
C ASP A 290 31.08 -33.27 21.63
N ALA A 291 30.74 -32.24 22.40
CA ALA A 291 31.18 -32.11 23.79
C ALA A 291 30.57 -33.22 24.68
N ALA A 292 29.28 -33.52 24.52
CA ALA A 292 28.60 -34.59 25.27
C ALA A 292 29.19 -35.97 24.97
N LYS A 293 29.49 -36.26 23.69
CA LYS A 293 30.17 -37.50 23.28
C LYS A 293 31.57 -37.62 23.88
N ALA A 294 32.32 -36.52 23.93
CA ALA A 294 33.66 -36.52 24.53
C ALA A 294 33.63 -36.77 26.05
N GLU A 295 32.60 -36.28 26.76
CA GLU A 295 32.41 -36.57 28.19
C GLU A 295 31.95 -38.00 28.47
N ALA A 296 31.08 -38.56 27.61
CA ALA A 296 30.64 -39.95 27.70
C ALA A 296 31.79 -40.95 27.45
N ASP A 297 32.65 -40.68 26.46
CA ASP A 297 33.82 -41.53 26.15
C ASP A 297 34.90 -41.45 27.25
N ALA A 298 34.91 -40.35 28.03
CA ALA A 298 35.78 -40.19 29.19
C ALA A 298 35.29 -40.92 30.46
N THR A 299 34.04 -41.42 30.46
CA THR A 299 33.37 -42.03 31.64
C THR A 299 33.14 -43.54 31.55
N ASP A 300 33.81 -44.26 30.63
CA ASP A 300 33.91 -45.74 30.64
C ASP A 300 35.17 -46.24 31.37
N PRO A 301 35.10 -46.57 32.69
CA PRO A 301 36.07 -47.44 33.32
C PRO A 301 35.59 -48.89 33.19
N GLY A 302 36.38 -49.72 32.51
CA GLY A 302 36.13 -51.15 32.35
C GLY A 302 35.68 -51.86 33.63
N ALA A 303 34.66 -52.70 33.48
CA ALA A 303 34.01 -53.46 34.53
C ALA A 303 34.97 -54.46 35.22
N ASP A 304 35.06 -54.35 36.56
CA ASP A 304 35.37 -55.46 37.48
C ASP A 304 34.59 -55.27 38.81
N ASP A 305 33.68 -56.22 39.06
CA ASP A 305 33.12 -56.85 40.27
C ASP A 305 32.87 -56.12 41.64
N THR A 306 31.73 -56.51 42.22
CA THR A 306 31.25 -56.53 43.62
C THR A 306 30.59 -55.30 44.29
N GLY A 307 29.30 -55.47 44.68
CA GLY A 307 28.87 -55.19 46.07
C GLY A 307 27.64 -54.29 46.33
N ALA A 308 26.45 -54.92 46.44
CA ALA A 308 25.37 -54.73 47.44
C ALA A 308 24.71 -53.36 47.79
N ASP A 309 23.37 -53.40 47.63
CA ASP A 309 22.24 -52.86 48.44
C ASP A 309 21.63 -51.46 48.12
N PRO A 310 20.28 -51.32 48.13
CA PRO A 310 19.55 -50.25 47.43
C PRO A 310 19.10 -49.11 48.36
N GLY A 311 19.02 -47.91 47.79
CA GLY A 311 18.50 -46.72 48.46
C GLY A 311 17.96 -45.70 47.46
N ASP A 312 16.66 -45.81 47.23
CA ASP A 312 15.67 -44.73 47.11
C ASP A 312 16.01 -43.43 46.32
N ASP A 313 15.29 -43.31 45.20
CA ASP A 313 14.59 -42.12 44.68
C ASP A 313 15.41 -40.85 44.35
N THR A 314 15.56 -40.58 43.03
CA THR A 314 14.89 -39.45 42.33
C THR A 314 15.25 -39.41 40.83
N GLY A 315 14.20 -39.30 39.98
CA GLY A 315 14.22 -38.66 38.65
C GLY A 315 14.89 -39.43 37.50
N THR A 316 14.18 -40.22 36.69
CA THR A 316 13.37 -39.80 35.51
C THR A 316 14.19 -39.33 34.30
N THR A 317 14.42 -40.30 33.40
CA THR A 317 14.41 -40.31 31.91
C THR A 317 15.31 -39.33 31.14
N ASP A 318 16.30 -39.78 30.37
CA ASP A 318 16.30 -40.58 29.11
C ASP A 318 16.01 -39.72 27.87
N ASP A 319 17.10 -39.54 27.10
CA ASP A 319 17.25 -39.52 25.65
C ASP A 319 16.22 -38.81 24.75
N THR A 320 16.75 -37.75 24.14
CA THR A 320 16.58 -37.42 22.73
C THR A 320 16.85 -38.63 21.84
N ASP A 321 15.86 -39.10 21.07
CA ASP A 321 16.15 -39.69 19.77
C ASP A 321 14.97 -39.70 18.77
N THR A 322 15.27 -39.21 17.56
CA THR A 322 14.62 -39.42 16.25
C THR A 322 13.17 -38.99 15.98
N VAL A 323 12.96 -38.16 14.94
CA VAL A 323 11.81 -38.34 14.00
C VAL A 323 12.25 -38.10 12.54
N PRO A 324 11.87 -38.97 11.58
CA PRO A 324 12.18 -38.87 10.15
C PRO A 324 11.32 -37.79 9.46
N ALA A 325 11.56 -37.52 8.17
CA ALA A 325 10.72 -36.71 7.29
C ALA A 325 9.22 -36.87 7.61
N ALA A 326 8.65 -35.90 8.33
CA ALA A 326 7.29 -36.00 8.85
C ALA A 326 6.31 -35.64 7.74
N THR A 327 5.73 -36.65 7.09
CA THR A 327 4.51 -36.44 6.30
C THR A 327 3.38 -36.13 7.27
N CYS A 328 2.62 -35.05 7.05
CA CYS A 328 1.45 -34.79 7.86
C CYS A 328 0.48 -35.97 7.84
N PRO A 329 -0.19 -36.26 8.97
CA PRO A 329 -1.03 -37.44 9.09
C PRO A 329 -2.27 -37.39 8.19
N GLU A 330 -2.68 -36.19 7.77
CA GLU A 330 -3.92 -35.95 7.04
C GLU A 330 -3.68 -35.46 5.61
N PRO A 331 -4.52 -35.87 4.63
CA PRO A 331 -4.36 -35.53 3.22
C PRO A 331 -4.68 -34.07 2.86
N ASP A 332 -5.22 -33.31 3.81
CA ASP A 332 -5.46 -31.87 3.72
C ASP A 332 -4.40 -31.05 4.47
N GLN A 333 -3.28 -31.70 4.82
CA GLN A 333 -2.10 -31.09 5.43
C GLN A 333 -0.86 -31.51 4.63
N VAL A 334 -0.02 -30.53 4.31
CA VAL A 334 1.34 -30.80 3.82
C VAL A 334 2.31 -30.21 4.80
N TRP A 335 3.32 -31.01 5.11
CA TRP A 335 4.39 -30.58 5.97
C TRP A 335 5.28 -29.68 5.14
N SER A 336 5.59 -28.51 5.66
CA SER A 336 6.62 -27.66 5.08
C SER A 336 7.44 -27.00 6.17
N ALA A 337 8.72 -26.81 5.91
CA ALA A 337 9.63 -26.13 6.82
C ALA A 337 9.28 -24.63 6.97
N GLU A 338 8.54 -24.06 6.02
CA GLU A 338 8.07 -22.67 6.04
C GLU A 338 6.77 -22.50 6.83
N ASN A 339 6.07 -23.60 7.12
CA ASN A 339 4.78 -23.57 7.79
C ASN A 339 4.97 -23.19 9.28
N GLY A 340 4.53 -21.99 9.62
CA GLY A 340 4.73 -21.37 10.93
C GLY A 340 6.00 -20.50 11.01
N HIS A 341 6.76 -20.39 9.94
CA HIS A 341 7.99 -19.58 9.91
C HIS A 341 7.92 -18.42 8.91
N LEU A 342 6.71 -18.04 8.47
CA LEU A 342 6.51 -16.82 7.68
C LEU A 342 6.99 -15.60 8.45
N SER A 343 7.74 -14.77 7.73
CA SER A 343 8.21 -13.51 8.25
C SER A 343 7.07 -12.51 8.43
N TRP A 344 7.26 -11.55 9.33
CA TRP A 344 6.35 -10.40 9.47
C TRP A 344 6.18 -9.58 8.18
N SER A 345 7.06 -9.74 7.20
CA SER A 345 6.97 -9.08 5.89
C SER A 345 6.09 -9.82 4.89
N GLU A 346 5.95 -11.13 5.07
CA GLU A 346 5.03 -11.97 4.31
C GLU A 346 3.63 -11.89 4.87
N LEU A 347 3.48 -11.31 6.05
CA LEU A 347 2.25 -11.13 6.77
C LEU A 347 1.78 -9.68 6.70
N ALA A 348 0.47 -9.52 6.78
CA ALA A 348 -0.16 -8.23 7.00
C ALA A 348 -1.20 -8.36 8.11
N GLU A 349 -1.24 -7.35 8.97
CA GLU A 349 -2.27 -7.25 10.00
C GLU A 349 -3.65 -7.10 9.36
N ILE A 350 -4.62 -7.86 9.84
CA ILE A 350 -5.98 -7.85 9.32
C ILE A 350 -6.63 -6.52 9.73
N PRO A 351 -7.05 -5.66 8.77
CA PRO A 351 -7.44 -4.27 9.08
C PRO A 351 -8.61 -4.11 10.04
N PHE A 352 -9.49 -5.11 10.14
CA PHE A 352 -10.66 -5.10 11.01
C PHE A 352 -10.51 -5.99 12.26
N ALA A 353 -9.35 -6.65 12.43
CA ALA A 353 -9.04 -7.53 13.54
C ALA A 353 -7.58 -7.30 14.02
N PRO A 354 -7.32 -6.23 14.80
CA PRO A 354 -5.98 -5.92 15.26
C PRO A 354 -5.34 -7.08 16.04
N GLY A 355 -4.04 -7.30 15.83
CA GLY A 355 -3.30 -8.42 16.41
C GLY A 355 -3.42 -9.75 15.65
N HIS A 356 -4.26 -9.82 14.61
CA HIS A 356 -4.33 -10.96 13.71
C HIS A 356 -3.61 -10.66 12.40
N TYR A 357 -2.98 -11.68 11.83
CA TYR A 357 -2.14 -11.56 10.65
C TYR A 357 -2.47 -12.67 9.66
N VAL A 358 -2.51 -12.35 8.38
CA VAL A 358 -2.54 -13.33 7.27
C VAL A 358 -1.45 -12.97 6.29
N ARG A 359 -1.17 -13.80 5.30
CA ARG A 359 -0.25 -13.40 4.25
C ARG A 359 -0.70 -12.11 3.58
N ALA A 360 0.27 -11.26 3.30
CA ALA A 360 0.04 -9.91 2.80
C ALA A 360 -0.64 -9.90 1.42
N ASP A 361 -0.49 -10.96 0.64
CA ASP A 361 -1.13 -11.12 -0.67
C ASP A 361 -2.62 -11.48 -0.58
N VAL A 362 -3.10 -11.97 0.56
CA VAL A 362 -4.51 -12.35 0.76
C VAL A 362 -5.26 -11.45 1.74
N VAL A 363 -4.57 -10.51 2.40
CA VAL A 363 -5.19 -9.57 3.35
C VAL A 363 -6.20 -8.64 2.68
N GLY A 364 -5.98 -8.29 1.42
CA GLY A 364 -6.87 -7.43 0.63
C GLY A 364 -8.19 -8.13 0.35
N ASP A 365 -8.10 -9.32 -0.24
CA ASP A 365 -9.19 -10.26 -0.46
C ASP A 365 -10.03 -10.47 0.82
N LEU A 366 -9.38 -10.65 1.97
CA LEU A 366 -10.06 -10.80 3.26
C LEU A 366 -10.75 -9.52 3.74
N ALA A 367 -10.14 -8.37 3.50
CA ALA A 367 -10.72 -7.08 3.83
C ALA A 367 -11.94 -6.75 2.97
N GLU A 368 -11.93 -7.13 1.69
CA GLU A 368 -13.08 -7.00 0.79
C GLU A 368 -14.22 -7.94 1.19
N LEU A 369 -13.90 -9.19 1.53
CA LEU A 369 -14.86 -10.14 2.09
C LEU A 369 -15.51 -9.58 3.36
N ASN A 370 -14.71 -9.03 4.28
CA ASN A 370 -15.22 -8.41 5.49
C ASN A 370 -16.11 -7.20 5.21
N ALA A 371 -15.75 -6.36 4.24
CA ALA A 371 -16.56 -5.20 3.87
C ALA A 371 -17.94 -5.62 3.34
N ALA A 372 -18.00 -6.66 2.50
CA ALA A 372 -19.25 -7.22 2.01
C ALA A 372 -20.07 -7.88 3.14
N TYR A 373 -19.41 -8.61 4.04
CA TYR A 373 -20.05 -9.19 5.22
C TYR A 373 -20.63 -8.13 6.17
N ALA A 374 -19.87 -7.06 6.42
CA ALA A 374 -20.31 -5.94 7.25
C ALA A 374 -21.46 -5.16 6.63
N ALA A 375 -21.54 -5.10 5.30
CA ALA A 375 -22.68 -4.51 4.59
C ALA A 375 -23.96 -5.34 4.78
N GLU A 376 -23.86 -6.67 4.80
CA GLU A 376 -25.00 -7.57 5.01
C GLU A 376 -25.46 -7.59 6.47
N PHE A 377 -24.54 -7.78 7.42
CA PHE A 377 -24.87 -8.05 8.82
C PHE A 377 -24.67 -6.86 9.77
N GLY A 378 -24.14 -5.73 9.28
CA GLY A 378 -23.90 -4.53 10.07
C GLY A 378 -22.73 -4.64 11.07
N VAL A 379 -21.95 -5.73 11.02
CA VAL A 379 -20.81 -6.01 11.90
C VAL A 379 -19.66 -6.62 11.10
N ASN A 380 -18.41 -6.34 11.51
CA ASN A 380 -17.25 -7.01 10.92
C ASN A 380 -17.23 -8.50 11.26
N LEU A 381 -16.54 -9.27 10.42
CA LEU A 381 -16.11 -10.63 10.73
C LEU A 381 -15.32 -10.63 12.03
N THR A 382 -15.60 -11.63 12.87
CA THR A 382 -14.85 -11.86 14.10
C THR A 382 -13.76 -12.89 13.80
N VAL A 383 -12.50 -12.46 13.76
CA VAL A 383 -11.36 -13.38 13.60
C VAL A 383 -10.99 -13.92 14.99
N ASN A 384 -11.02 -15.23 15.14
CA ASN A 384 -10.63 -15.93 16.37
C ASN A 384 -9.19 -16.44 16.30
N SER A 385 -8.75 -16.88 15.12
CA SER A 385 -7.39 -17.33 14.85
C SER A 385 -6.98 -16.96 13.43
N SER A 386 -5.68 -16.77 13.21
CA SER A 386 -5.08 -16.33 11.94
C SER A 386 -3.71 -16.99 11.76
N TYR A 387 -2.74 -16.36 11.12
CA TYR A 387 -1.36 -16.85 11.09
C TYR A 387 -0.86 -17.21 12.50
N ARG A 388 -0.22 -18.37 12.58
CA ARG A 388 0.32 -18.95 13.81
C ARG A 388 1.75 -19.36 13.55
N THR A 389 2.68 -18.88 14.37
CA THR A 389 4.09 -19.26 14.23
C THR A 389 4.28 -20.74 14.56
N TYR A 390 5.42 -21.30 14.15
CA TYR A 390 5.77 -22.68 14.40
C TYR A 390 5.89 -22.92 15.90
N GLU A 391 6.50 -22.01 16.66
CA GLU A 391 6.62 -22.11 18.11
C GLU A 391 5.25 -22.01 18.80
N GLN A 392 4.34 -21.19 18.25
CA GLN A 392 2.96 -21.15 18.71
C GLN A 392 2.20 -22.45 18.39
N GLN A 393 2.46 -23.08 17.24
CA GLN A 393 1.88 -24.37 16.87
C GLN A 393 2.46 -25.51 17.69
N GLU A 394 3.78 -25.50 17.94
CA GLU A 394 4.50 -26.41 18.83
C GLU A 394 3.96 -26.33 20.26
N ALA A 395 3.69 -25.11 20.76
CA ALA A 395 3.09 -24.92 22.08
C ALA A 395 1.62 -25.39 22.17
N LEU A 396 0.91 -25.54 21.04
CA LEU A 396 -0.49 -26.00 21.00
C LEU A 396 -0.64 -27.48 20.64
N TYR A 397 0.37 -28.09 20.04
CA TYR A 397 0.30 -29.46 19.56
C TYR A 397 0.36 -30.46 20.72
N ASP A 398 -0.67 -31.31 20.79
CA ASP A 398 -0.71 -32.45 21.70
C ASP A 398 -0.90 -33.72 20.84
N PRO A 399 0.11 -34.60 20.73
CA PRO A 399 0.02 -35.81 19.90
C PRO A 399 -1.04 -36.82 20.39
N SER A 400 -1.65 -36.60 21.57
CA SER A 400 -2.77 -37.40 22.09
C SER A 400 -4.16 -36.83 21.77
N SER A 401 -4.22 -35.68 21.09
CA SER A 401 -5.44 -34.96 20.73
C SER A 401 -5.48 -34.61 19.25
N ASP A 402 -6.59 -34.91 18.58
CA ASP A 402 -6.79 -34.61 17.15
C ASP A 402 -7.14 -33.12 16.88
N THR A 403 -7.00 -32.26 17.88
CA THR A 403 -7.45 -30.86 17.83
C THR A 403 -6.44 -29.89 17.23
N ALA A 404 -5.16 -30.27 17.15
CA ALA A 404 -4.11 -29.43 16.59
C ALA A 404 -3.22 -30.28 15.69
N ALA A 405 -2.95 -29.79 14.48
CA ALA A 405 -2.01 -30.43 13.58
C ALA A 405 -0.59 -30.44 14.17
N PRO A 406 0.29 -31.38 13.79
CA PRO A 406 1.71 -31.29 14.11
C PRO A 406 2.32 -29.94 13.70
N PRO A 407 3.36 -29.44 14.38
CA PRO A 407 4.12 -28.28 13.93
C PRO A 407 4.65 -28.51 12.51
N GLY A 408 4.58 -27.47 11.68
CA GLY A 408 4.86 -27.58 10.24
C GLY A 408 3.72 -28.17 9.39
N CYS A 409 2.64 -28.68 9.98
CA CYS A 409 1.48 -29.26 9.27
C CYS A 409 0.20 -28.42 9.34
N SER A 410 0.20 -27.34 10.10
CA SER A 410 -1.02 -26.54 10.35
C SER A 410 -1.32 -25.61 9.19
N ASN A 411 -2.57 -25.61 8.69
CA ASN A 411 -2.97 -24.66 7.64
C ASN A 411 -2.83 -23.19 8.10
N HIS A 412 -2.87 -22.91 9.40
CA HIS A 412 -2.63 -21.57 9.95
C HIS A 412 -1.19 -21.08 9.78
N GLY A 413 -0.21 -21.98 9.84
CA GLY A 413 1.20 -21.60 9.66
C GLY A 413 1.55 -21.27 8.20
N THR A 414 0.64 -21.53 7.25
CA THR A 414 0.77 -21.04 5.87
C THR A 414 0.42 -19.56 5.73
N GLY A 415 -0.20 -18.95 6.75
CA GLY A 415 -0.74 -17.59 6.71
C GLY A 415 -1.92 -17.41 5.75
N LEU A 416 -2.46 -18.48 5.17
CA LEU A 416 -3.59 -18.43 4.24
C LEU A 416 -4.91 -18.86 4.88
N ALA A 417 -4.90 -19.27 6.15
CA ALA A 417 -6.07 -19.73 6.87
C ALA A 417 -6.47 -18.79 8.01
N ILE A 418 -7.78 -18.70 8.26
CA ILE A 418 -8.37 -17.98 9.38
C ILE A 418 -9.54 -18.77 9.97
N ASP A 419 -9.76 -18.56 11.27
CA ASP A 419 -10.94 -19.05 11.97
C ASP A 419 -11.89 -17.89 12.25
N ILE A 420 -13.14 -18.04 11.80
CA ILE A 420 -14.17 -16.99 11.88
C ILE A 420 -15.23 -17.37 12.91
N GLY A 421 -15.48 -16.46 13.84
CA GLY A 421 -16.55 -16.52 14.85
C GLY A 421 -17.79 -15.71 14.49
N GLY A 422 -18.47 -15.17 15.51
CA GLY A 422 -19.57 -14.20 15.31
C GLY A 422 -20.85 -14.77 14.66
N GLY A 423 -21.02 -16.09 14.65
CA GLY A 423 -22.15 -16.80 14.04
C GLY A 423 -21.73 -17.76 12.93
N VAL A 424 -20.54 -17.58 12.35
CA VAL A 424 -20.01 -18.43 11.27
C VAL A 424 -19.63 -19.83 11.77
N GLN A 425 -19.26 -19.98 13.04
CA GLN A 425 -18.87 -21.25 13.66
C GLN A 425 -20.01 -22.29 13.82
N THR A 426 -21.17 -22.06 13.21
CA THR A 426 -22.34 -22.96 13.24
C THR A 426 -22.84 -23.19 11.82
N PHE A 427 -22.80 -24.44 11.34
CA PHE A 427 -23.35 -24.80 10.03
C PHE A 427 -24.82 -24.37 9.88
N GLY A 428 -25.17 -23.84 8.70
CA GLY A 428 -26.53 -23.40 8.38
C GLY A 428 -26.97 -22.12 9.11
N SER A 429 -26.06 -21.41 9.78
CA SER A 429 -26.34 -20.05 10.23
C SER A 429 -26.42 -19.11 9.03
N ALA A 430 -27.13 -17.99 9.18
CA ALA A 430 -27.22 -16.99 8.11
C ALA A 430 -25.83 -16.46 7.70
N GLN A 431 -24.94 -16.29 8.67
CA GLN A 431 -23.56 -15.84 8.48
C GLN A 431 -22.71 -16.87 7.75
N TYR A 432 -22.80 -18.15 8.14
CA TYR A 432 -22.09 -19.25 7.47
C TYR A 432 -22.58 -19.42 6.02
N ASP A 433 -23.91 -19.49 5.82
CA ASP A 433 -24.50 -19.67 4.50
C ASP A 433 -24.18 -18.50 3.57
N TRP A 434 -24.13 -17.28 4.09
CA TRP A 434 -23.72 -16.12 3.31
C TRP A 434 -22.25 -16.23 2.87
N LEU A 435 -21.33 -16.61 3.78
CA LEU A 435 -19.93 -16.83 3.39
C LEU A 435 -19.81 -17.97 2.37
N LYS A 436 -20.58 -19.05 2.50
CA LYS A 436 -20.56 -20.17 1.55
C LYS A 436 -20.93 -19.76 0.13
N VAL A 437 -21.82 -18.78 -0.01
CA VAL A 437 -22.26 -18.27 -1.31
C VAL A 437 -21.28 -17.20 -1.85
N ASN A 438 -20.67 -16.40 -0.99
CA ASN A 438 -19.99 -15.17 -1.41
C ASN A 438 -18.47 -15.20 -1.30
N ALA A 439 -17.89 -15.95 -0.35
CA ALA A 439 -16.47 -15.83 -0.01
C ALA A 439 -15.54 -16.14 -1.20
N GLU A 440 -15.91 -17.10 -2.06
CA GLU A 440 -15.05 -17.53 -3.17
C GLU A 440 -14.81 -16.40 -4.18
N ALA A 441 -15.81 -15.53 -4.37
CA ALA A 441 -15.69 -14.35 -5.23
C ALA A 441 -14.63 -13.36 -4.71
N TYR A 442 -14.30 -13.44 -3.42
CA TYR A 442 -13.27 -12.64 -2.75
C TYR A 442 -12.00 -13.45 -2.51
N GLY A 443 -11.79 -14.59 -3.18
CA GLY A 443 -10.56 -15.36 -3.04
C GLY A 443 -10.46 -16.14 -1.72
N TRP A 444 -11.58 -16.36 -1.02
CA TRP A 444 -11.64 -17.19 0.19
C TRP A 444 -12.65 -18.32 0.03
N VAL A 445 -12.26 -19.54 0.38
CA VAL A 445 -13.11 -20.71 0.25
C VAL A 445 -13.25 -21.42 1.58
N HIS A 446 -14.37 -22.12 1.71
CA HIS A 446 -14.52 -23.13 2.73
C HIS A 446 -14.00 -24.44 2.13
N PRO A 447 -12.86 -24.97 2.61
CA PRO A 447 -12.19 -26.07 1.94
C PRO A 447 -13.00 -27.37 2.05
N PRO A 448 -12.88 -28.30 1.09
CA PRO A 448 -13.71 -29.52 1.05
C PRO A 448 -13.64 -30.40 2.30
N PHE A 449 -12.49 -30.45 2.99
CA PHE A 449 -12.36 -31.23 4.23
C PHE A 449 -13.19 -30.65 5.39
N ALA A 450 -13.44 -29.34 5.37
CA ALA A 450 -14.13 -28.58 6.42
C ALA A 450 -15.66 -28.55 6.24
N GLU A 451 -16.16 -28.99 5.09
CA GLU A 451 -17.59 -29.09 4.79
C GLU A 451 -18.33 -29.97 5.82
N PRO A 452 -19.67 -29.84 5.97
CA PRO A 452 -20.46 -30.69 6.87
C PRO A 452 -20.27 -32.20 6.64
N SER A 453 -19.97 -32.59 5.40
CA SER A 453 -19.70 -33.97 4.96
C SER A 453 -18.21 -34.25 4.70
N GLY A 454 -17.35 -33.28 5.01
CA GLY A 454 -15.90 -33.42 4.88
C GLY A 454 -15.32 -34.32 5.97
N ARG A 455 -14.01 -34.59 5.87
CA ARG A 455 -13.29 -35.44 6.82
C ARG A 455 -13.28 -34.84 8.23
N ASN A 456 -13.13 -33.53 8.33
CA ASN A 456 -13.07 -32.79 9.57
C ASN A 456 -13.99 -31.55 9.50
N PRO A 457 -15.29 -31.67 9.83
CA PRO A 457 -16.25 -30.59 9.68
C PRO A 457 -15.95 -29.40 10.60
N GLU A 458 -15.57 -28.27 10.01
CA GLU A 458 -15.09 -27.08 10.72
C GLU A 458 -15.74 -25.81 10.15
N PRO A 459 -16.98 -25.45 10.53
CA PRO A 459 -17.71 -24.32 9.92
C PRO A 459 -17.00 -22.97 10.05
N TRP A 460 -16.11 -22.86 11.04
CA TRP A 460 -15.30 -21.68 11.31
C TRP A 460 -14.03 -21.58 10.44
N HIS A 461 -13.56 -22.65 9.79
CA HIS A 461 -12.28 -22.67 9.07
C HIS A 461 -12.46 -22.21 7.62
N TRP A 462 -11.72 -21.17 7.24
CA TRP A 462 -11.73 -20.60 5.90
C TRP A 462 -10.30 -20.38 5.41
N GLN A 463 -10.07 -20.60 4.13
CA GLN A 463 -8.75 -20.49 3.51
C GLN A 463 -8.81 -19.60 2.29
N SER A 464 -7.71 -18.92 1.97
CA SER A 464 -7.57 -18.34 0.65
C SER A 464 -7.61 -19.44 -0.42
N VAL A 465 -8.15 -19.14 -1.59
CA VAL A 465 -8.07 -20.03 -2.78
C VAL A 465 -6.63 -20.34 -3.20
N GLN A 466 -5.67 -19.55 -2.72
CA GLN A 466 -4.24 -19.80 -2.93
C GLN A 466 -3.72 -20.94 -2.05
N ALA A 467 -4.45 -21.31 -1.00
CA ALA A 467 -4.14 -22.50 -0.23
C ALA A 467 -4.56 -23.74 -1.04
N PRO A 468 -3.69 -24.76 -1.14
CA PRO A 468 -4.10 -26.03 -1.72
C PRO A 468 -5.36 -26.58 -1.05
N ASN A 469 -6.41 -26.78 -1.85
CA ASN A 469 -7.67 -27.39 -1.38
C ASN A 469 -7.53 -28.92 -1.15
N SER A 470 -6.40 -29.48 -1.56
CA SER A 470 -5.91 -30.82 -1.33
C SER A 470 -4.38 -30.73 -1.38
N TYR A 471 -3.71 -31.33 -0.42
CA TYR A 471 -2.28 -31.16 -0.20
C TYR A 471 -1.52 -32.42 -0.59
#